data_AF-A0A180FR39-F1
#
_entry.id   AF-A0A180FR39-F1
#
_cell.length_a   1.000
_cell.length_b   1.000
_cell.length_c   1.000
_cell.angle_alpha   90.00
_cell.angle_beta   90.00
_cell.angle_gamma   90.00
#
_symmetry.space_group_name_H-M   'P 1'
#
loop_
_entity.id
_entity.type
_entity.pdbx_description
1 polymer ?
#
loop_
_entity_poly.entity_id
_entity_poly.type
_entity_poly.pdbx_seq_one_letter_code
_entity_poly.pdbx_strand_id
1 'polypeptide(L)' 'MVIVGNEVVGAYNDAMDALVESRKKYEPGTFLIQLCTPGEEAYTMTFHSRVTFA' A
#
# COMPACT_ATOMS: atom_id res chain seq x y z
N MET A 1 3.88 -3.58 2.64
CA MET A 1 4.46 -3.15 1.34
C MET A 1 4.63 -1.63 1.34
N VAL A 2 5.66 -1.11 0.67
CA VAL A 2 5.93 0.32 0.48
C VAL A 2 5.91 0.61 -1.01
N ILE A 3 5.16 1.64 -1.39
CA ILE A 3 4.96 2.10 -2.76
C ILE A 3 5.44 3.55 -2.84
N VAL A 4 6.26 3.87 -3.84
CA VAL A 4 6.71 5.25 -4.12
C VAL A 4 6.25 5.58 -5.53
N GLY A 5 5.34 6.54 -5.67
CA GLY A 5 4.68 6.83 -6.95
C GLY A 5 3.93 5.61 -7.48
N ASN A 6 4.42 5.02 -8.57
CA ASN A 6 3.83 3.86 -9.24
C ASN A 6 4.63 2.56 -9.06
N GLU A 7 5.68 2.57 -8.22
CA GLU A 7 6.57 1.43 -8.05
C GLU A 7 6.58 0.90 -6.62
N VAL A 8 6.65 -0.43 -6.50
CA VAL A 8 6.82 -1.11 -5.22
C VAL A 8 8.30 -1.13 -4.87
N VAL A 9 8.68 -0.38 -3.83
CA VAL A 9 10.09 -0.24 -3.42
C VAL A 9 10.49 -1.19 -2.29
N GLY A 10 9.52 -1.86 -1.65
CA GLY A 10 9.83 -2.84 -0.62
C GLY A 10 8.63 -3.57 -0.04
N ALA A 11 8.87 -4.77 0.48
CA ALA A 11 7.90 -5.54 1.24
C ALA A 11 8.45 -5.75 2.65
N TYR A 12 7.66 -5.39 3.65
CA TYR A 12 7.99 -5.52 5.06
C TYR A 12 6.82 -6.20 5.75
N ASN A 13 7.12 -7.02 6.76
CA ASN A 13 6.11 -7.71 7.56
C ASN A 13 5.42 -6.76 8.54
N ASP A 14 6.17 -5.77 9.04
CA ASP A 14 5.72 -4.81 10.03
C ASP A 14 5.59 -3.40 9.45
N ALA A 15 4.46 -2.75 9.72
CA ALA A 15 4.20 -1.39 9.25
C ALA A 15 5.17 -0.37 9.86
N MET A 16 5.62 -0.61 11.10
CA MET A 16 6.52 0.31 11.80
C MET A 16 7.94 0.26 11.23
N ASP A 17 8.45 -0.94 10.94
CA ASP A 17 9.73 -1.11 10.26
C ASP A 17 9.69 -0.51 8.85
N ALA A 18 8.60 -0.75 8.11
CA ALA A 18 8.38 -0.14 6.80
C ALA A 18 8.46 1.39 6.87
N LEU A 19 7.89 2.01 7.91
CA LEU A 19 7.90 3.46 8.11
C LEU A 19 9.29 3.99 8.44
N VAL A 20 10.00 3.34 9.36
CA VAL A 20 11.34 3.77 9.79
C VAL A 20 12.35 3.63 8.65
N GLU A 21 12.33 2.52 7.91
CA GLU A 21 13.17 2.30 6.74
C GLU A 21 12.84 3.29 5.62
N SER A 22 11.55 3.49 5.33
CA SER A 22 11.12 4.39 4.26
C SER A 22 11.44 5.85 4.58
N ARG A 23 11.28 6.29 5.82
CA ARG A 23 11.61 7.67 6.25
C ARG A 23 13.12 7.97 6.19
N LYS A 24 13.98 6.95 6.23
CA LYS A 24 15.44 7.11 6.03
C LYS A 24 15.82 7.25 4.56
N LYS A 25 15.09 6.58 3.66
CA LYS A 25 15.39 6.53 2.22
C LYS A 25 14.60 7.52 1.37
N TYR A 26 13.40 7.88 1.79
CA TYR A 26 12.42 8.65 1.03
C TYR A 26 11.85 9.78 1.88
N GLU A 27 11.56 10.90 1.25
CA GLU A 27 10.98 12.05 1.93
C GLU A 27 9.54 11.76 2.40
N PRO A 28 9.16 12.17 3.62
CA PRO A 28 7.79 12.03 4.10
C PRO A 28 6.78 12.65 3.14
N GLY A 29 5.79 11.87 2.72
CA GLY A 29 4.78 12.28 1.73
C GLY A 29 5.04 11.80 0.29
N THR A 30 6.18 11.18 0.01
CA THR A 30 6.49 10.60 -1.32
C THR A 30 6.18 9.10 -1.41
N PHE A 31 5.91 8.45 -0.28
CA PHE A 31 5.69 7.01 -0.19
C PHE A 31 4.39 6.67 0.54
N LEU A 32 3.80 5.54 0.15
CA LEU A 32 2.60 4.94 0.73
C LEU A 32 2.97 3.59 1.35
N ILE A 33 2.57 3.37 2.59
CA ILE A 33 2.71 2.07 3.26
C ILE A 33 1.35 1.37 3.22
N GLN A 34 1.29 0.25 2.50
CA GLN A 34 0.12 -0.61 2.40
C GLN A 34 0.38 -1.85 3.27
N LEU A 35 -0.48 -2.09 4.27
CA LEU A 35 -0.47 -3.36 5.00
C LEU A 35 -0.97 -4.46 4.05
N CYS A 36 -0.18 -5.52 3.87
CA CYS A 36 -0.54 -6.68 3.07
C CYS A 36 -0.57 -7.89 4.01
N THR A 37 -1.75 -8.37 4.36
CA THR A 37 -1.91 -9.61 5.11
C THR A 37 -2.16 -10.76 4.13
N PRO A 38 -1.45 -11.89 4.24
CA PRO A 38 -1.81 -13.08 3.50
C PRO A 38 -3.07 -13.70 4.13
N GLY A 39 -4.09 -13.97 3.33
CA GLY A 39 -5.31 -14.63 3.80
C GLY A 39 -6.53 -14.28 2.97
N GLU A 40 -7.54 -15.15 3.02
CA GLU A 40 -8.84 -14.98 2.36
C GLU A 40 -9.55 -13.67 2.75
N GLU A 41 -9.14 -13.06 3.86
CA GLU A 41 -9.61 -11.76 4.37
C GLU A 41 -9.06 -10.57 3.55
N ALA A 42 -7.97 -10.77 2.82
CA ALA A 42 -7.36 -9.81 1.90
C ALA A 42 -7.87 -9.99 0.45
N TYR A 43 -8.97 -10.73 0.25
CA TYR A 43 -9.60 -10.82 -1.05
C TYR A 43 -10.01 -9.42 -1.50
N THR A 44 -9.38 -8.96 -2.57
CA THR A 44 -9.62 -7.65 -3.16
C THR A 44 -11.08 -7.59 -3.60
N MET A 45 -11.93 -6.91 -2.83
CA MET A 45 -13.29 -6.62 -3.24
C MET A 45 -13.23 -5.68 -4.44
N THR A 46 -13.41 -6.24 -5.64
CA THR A 46 -13.44 -5.49 -6.88
C THR A 46 -14.82 -4.88 -7.03
N PHE A 47 -14.99 -3.65 -6.55
CA PHE A 47 -16.22 -2.90 -6.73
C PHE A 47 -16.31 -2.41 -8.18
N HIS A 48 -17.04 -3.14 -9.02
CA HIS A 48 -17.52 -2.60 -10.29
C HIS A 48 -18.69 -1.64 -10.00
N SER A 49 -18.38 -0.36 -9.80
CA SER A 49 -19.40 0.68 -9.79
C SER A 49 -20.07 0.72 -11.17
N ARG A 50 -21.35 0.31 -11.24
CA ARG A 50 -22.19 0.62 -12.40
C ARG A 50 -22.56 2.09 -12.29
N VAL A 51 -21.78 2.96 -12.91
CA VAL A 51 -22.13 4.37 -13.05
C VAL A 51 -23.36 4.46 -13.95
N THR A 52 -24.53 4.57 -13.33
CA THR A 52 -25.73 5.04 -14.00
C THR A 52 -25.72 6.56 -13.86
N PHE A 53 -25.45 7.27 -14.94
CA PHE A 53 -25.73 8.70 -15.01
C PHE A 53 -27.26 8.85 -15.10
N ALA A 54 -27.88 9.41 -14.05
CA ALA A 54 -29.28 9.80 -14.03
C ALA A 54 -29.43 11.26 -14.48
#